data_AF-A0AA36CHI9-F1
#
_entry.id   AF-A0AA36CHI9-F1
#
_cell.length_a   1.000
_cell.length_b   1.000
_cell.length_c   1.000
_cell.angle_alpha   90.00
_cell.angle_beta   90.00
_cell.angle_gamma   90.00
#
_symmetry.space_group_name_H-M   'P 1'
#
loop_
_entity.id
_entity.type
_entity.pdbx_description
1 polymer ?
#
loop_
_entity_poly.entity_id
_entity_poly.type
_entity_poly.pdbx_seq_one_letter_code
_entity_poly.pdbx_strand_id
1 'polypeptide(L)'
;MLMSPASALHYMPRPAPRLEIDYHPSYSETFGKAVKTIPIKPTVSLNRAPANGFDLNTFGQNKPDRKRKYDDNELWPAEDGGVWLSQINTWEDFKQLVPDEWSCVKLLFREQMLRSDPLCPKCGRIMKLRARGAAFEWRCRRPGGGDCASRSIKRDSFFEDARAGIRKKFAHLLMWIHTQKPSAISKEIELSLKCLHEQRAEFRSVCTRITYGYPRLGGNGALVEVGTIDVQHRDLSPHGTSNQTLTIVAGCDLNSNKSFGKVVTNSSDLLKALSDNIEPDSIIRTNIFNEPYIPVNEQELRIRFTDGGKSAIQQFREKLGQPSDDTSTAHDVEEWLDDQAKRKRLLGAGRRVRDDKLENDLVTWICERRASGQAVSRSLLQKQAIKMSTDPSFKASNGWLESFLKRNKMVQLSEGIFLI
;
A
#
# COMPACT_ATOMS: atom_id res chain seq x y z
N MET A 1 -49.97 -66.78 21.67
CA MET A 1 -48.82 -66.67 22.60
C MET A 1 -48.71 -65.22 23.05
N LEU A 2 -48.93 -65.04 24.35
CA LEU A 2 -48.62 -63.93 25.25
C LEU A 2 -48.74 -62.46 24.77
N MET A 3 -49.90 -61.90 25.18
CA MET A 3 -50.14 -60.64 25.89
C MET A 3 -50.11 -59.26 25.18
N SER A 4 -51.27 -58.62 25.36
CA SER A 4 -51.75 -57.26 25.04
C SER A 4 -51.32 -56.24 26.14
N PRO A 5 -51.89 -55.01 26.26
CA PRO A 5 -51.53 -53.78 25.56
C PRO A 5 -51.27 -52.57 26.51
N ALA A 6 -51.10 -51.39 25.90
CA ALA A 6 -51.39 -50.04 26.41
C ALA A 6 -50.38 -49.36 27.37
N SER A 7 -49.88 -48.19 26.96
CA SER A 7 -50.22 -46.90 27.60
C SER A 7 -49.52 -45.73 26.90
N ALA A 8 -50.32 -44.75 26.49
CA ALA A 8 -49.89 -43.42 26.12
C ALA A 8 -49.47 -42.63 27.37
N LEU A 9 -48.40 -41.85 27.29
CA LEU A 9 -48.20 -40.67 28.15
C LEU A 9 -47.13 -39.74 27.56
N HIS A 10 -47.43 -38.45 27.67
CA HIS A 10 -46.67 -37.29 27.24
C HIS A 10 -45.19 -37.30 27.64
N TYR A 11 -44.33 -36.80 26.74
CA TYR A 11 -43.03 -36.25 27.14
C TYR A 11 -42.83 -34.87 26.50
N MET A 12 -42.86 -33.85 27.35
CA MET A 12 -42.47 -32.48 27.07
C MET A 12 -40.95 -32.38 26.88
N PRO A 13 -40.45 -31.41 26.08
CA PRO A 13 -39.03 -31.15 25.95
C PRO A 13 -38.45 -30.52 27.23
N ARG A 14 -37.26 -30.98 27.63
CA ARG A 14 -36.49 -30.45 28.77
C ARG A 14 -35.97 -29.04 28.45
N PRO A 15 -35.99 -28.09 29.41
CA PRO A 15 -35.27 -26.83 29.27
C PRO A 15 -33.76 -27.05 29.42
N ALA A 16 -32.98 -26.42 28.54
CA ALA A 16 -31.53 -26.31 28.64
C ALA A 16 -31.12 -25.33 29.77
N PRO A 17 -29.94 -25.51 30.39
CA PRO A 17 -29.60 -24.91 31.66
C PRO A 17 -29.34 -23.40 31.60
N ARG A 18 -29.78 -22.74 32.68
CA ARG A 18 -29.56 -21.33 33.01
C ARG A 18 -28.08 -21.15 33.37
N LEU A 19 -27.34 -20.37 32.57
CA LEU A 19 -26.00 -19.88 32.93
C LEU A 19 -26.18 -18.72 33.90
N GLU A 20 -25.90 -18.96 35.18
CA GLU A 20 -25.66 -17.90 36.17
C GLU A 20 -24.25 -17.36 35.95
N ILE A 21 -24.13 -16.06 35.67
CA ILE A 21 -22.87 -15.34 35.66
C ILE A 21 -22.82 -14.55 36.96
N ASP A 22 -21.94 -14.95 37.86
CA ASP A 22 -21.63 -14.22 39.07
C ASP A 22 -20.89 -12.91 38.73
N TYR A 23 -21.47 -11.80 39.18
CA TYR A 23 -20.91 -10.46 39.08
C TYR A 23 -20.08 -10.19 40.34
N HIS A 24 -18.77 -10.02 40.21
CA HIS A 24 -17.90 -9.61 41.32
C HIS A 24 -17.33 -8.21 41.04
N PRO A 25 -17.70 -7.17 41.82
CA PRO A 25 -17.17 -5.82 41.67
C PRO A 25 -16.08 -5.57 42.71
N SER A 26 -14.82 -5.52 42.27
CA SER A 26 -13.78 -4.81 43.01
C SER A 26 -12.58 -4.55 42.11
N TYR A 27 -12.34 -3.27 41.79
CA TYR A 27 -11.05 -2.60 41.91
C TYR A 27 -11.19 -1.18 41.34
N SER A 28 -11.67 -0.29 42.21
CA SER A 28 -11.42 1.15 42.12
C SER A 28 -10.29 1.52 43.06
N GLU A 29 -9.53 2.54 42.67
CA GLU A 29 -8.59 3.31 43.48
C GLU A 29 -7.22 2.67 43.80
N THR A 30 -6.20 3.16 43.11
CA THR A 30 -5.14 3.98 43.73
C THR A 30 -4.18 4.44 42.64
N PHE A 31 -3.96 5.76 42.52
CA PHE A 31 -2.64 6.41 42.46
C PHE A 31 -2.82 7.87 42.05
N GLY A 32 -3.08 8.69 43.07
CA GLY A 32 -2.82 10.11 43.06
C GLY A 32 -1.55 10.41 43.88
N LYS A 33 -0.69 11.24 43.28
CA LYS A 33 0.29 12.16 43.88
C LYS A 33 1.72 11.69 44.18
N ALA A 34 2.63 12.48 43.58
CA ALA A 34 3.84 13.08 44.14
C ALA A 34 5.19 12.36 43.96
N VAL A 35 5.97 12.83 42.98
CA VAL A 35 7.44 13.04 43.09
C VAL A 35 7.76 14.29 42.24
N LYS A 36 7.85 15.47 42.87
CA LYS A 36 9.09 16.20 43.20
C LYS A 36 10.05 16.42 42.01
N THR A 37 10.08 17.68 41.60
CA THR A 37 11.10 18.39 40.83
C THR A 37 12.53 18.04 41.23
N ILE A 38 13.38 17.74 40.24
CA ILE A 38 14.84 17.72 40.36
C ILE A 38 15.38 18.83 39.44
N PRO A 39 16.25 19.74 39.92
CA PRO A 39 16.83 20.78 39.09
C PRO A 39 18.01 20.21 38.28
N ILE A 40 17.96 20.35 36.96
CA ILE A 40 19.11 20.09 36.09
C ILE A 40 19.90 21.39 35.98
N LYS A 41 21.10 21.42 36.56
CA LYS A 41 22.12 22.45 36.25
C LYS A 41 22.86 22.04 34.96
N PRO A 42 23.23 23.00 34.10
CA PRO A 42 23.90 22.74 32.84
C PRO A 42 25.43 22.81 33.00
N THR A 43 26.18 21.79 32.60
CA THR A 43 27.63 21.96 32.33
C THR A 43 28.16 20.82 31.46
N VAL A 44 28.25 21.03 30.14
CA VAL A 44 29.36 20.49 29.34
C VAL A 44 29.73 21.53 28.27
N SER A 45 31.01 21.82 28.25
CA SER A 45 31.76 22.80 27.47
C SER A 45 31.70 22.54 25.96
N LEU A 46 31.42 23.62 25.22
CA LEU A 46 31.65 23.76 23.78
C LEU A 46 33.15 23.82 23.50
N ASN A 47 33.71 22.80 22.84
CA ASN A 47 34.94 22.96 22.09
C ASN A 47 34.61 23.53 20.71
N ARG A 48 35.10 24.75 20.47
CA ARG A 48 35.06 25.47 19.19
C ARG A 48 35.87 24.70 18.13
N ALA A 49 35.22 24.41 17.01
CA ALA A 49 35.86 24.17 15.72
C ALA A 49 35.62 25.40 14.81
N PRO A 50 36.56 25.73 13.89
CA PRO A 50 36.68 27.06 13.32
C PRO A 50 35.55 27.41 12.34
N ALA A 51 35.16 28.68 12.39
CA ALA A 51 34.22 29.32 11.49
C ALA A 51 34.81 29.39 10.07
N ASN A 52 34.37 28.48 9.20
CA ASN A 52 34.34 28.73 7.77
C ASN A 52 32.92 29.14 7.42
N GLY A 53 32.76 30.38 6.96
CA GLY A 53 31.49 30.96 6.56
C GLY A 53 30.81 30.09 5.51
N PHE A 54 29.65 29.55 5.88
CA PHE A 54 28.71 28.97 4.94
C PHE A 54 27.95 30.13 4.27
N ASP A 55 28.37 30.45 3.05
CA ASP A 55 27.70 31.43 2.20
C ASP A 55 26.40 30.83 1.65
N LEU A 56 25.26 31.33 2.14
CA LEU A 56 23.91 30.88 1.77
C LEU A 56 23.43 31.41 0.39
N ASN A 57 24.31 32.04 -0.40
CA ASN A 57 23.96 32.58 -1.72
C ASN A 57 24.26 31.67 -2.93
N THR A 58 24.59 30.39 -2.75
CA THR A 58 24.88 29.48 -3.89
C THR A 58 23.69 28.63 -4.38
N PHE A 59 22.50 28.74 -3.78
CA PHE A 59 21.28 28.12 -4.32
C PHE A 59 20.61 29.02 -5.37
N GLY A 60 21.26 29.15 -6.52
CA GLY A 60 20.67 29.85 -7.64
C GLY A 60 21.66 30.23 -8.72
N GLN A 61 22.32 29.25 -9.36
CA GLN A 61 22.85 29.36 -10.73
C GLN A 61 23.58 28.10 -11.26
N ASN A 62 23.14 26.88 -10.91
CA ASN A 62 23.50 25.72 -11.75
C ASN A 62 22.67 25.78 -13.02
N LYS A 63 23.10 26.61 -13.99
CA LYS A 63 22.68 26.45 -15.38
C LYS A 63 23.01 25.00 -15.75
N PRO A 64 22.04 24.20 -16.24
CA PRO A 64 22.33 22.85 -16.64
C PRO A 64 23.48 22.91 -17.65
N ASP A 65 24.52 22.11 -17.41
CA ASP A 65 25.66 21.99 -18.28
C ASP A 65 25.15 21.54 -19.67
N ARG A 66 24.87 22.52 -20.54
CA ARG A 66 24.17 22.33 -21.83
C ARG A 66 25.00 21.48 -22.81
N LYS A 67 26.20 21.05 -22.43
CA LYS A 67 27.16 20.37 -23.30
C LYS A 67 27.56 18.98 -22.85
N ARG A 68 26.93 18.38 -21.82
CA ARG A 68 27.16 16.96 -21.54
C ARG A 68 26.53 16.13 -22.66
N LYS A 69 27.33 15.79 -23.68
CA LYS A 69 26.98 14.81 -24.71
C LYS A 69 26.95 13.44 -24.04
N TYR A 70 25.78 12.86 -23.92
CA TYR A 70 25.66 11.45 -23.58
C TYR A 70 26.16 10.64 -24.78
N ASP A 71 27.15 9.76 -24.58
CA ASP A 71 27.58 8.84 -25.62
C ASP A 71 26.43 7.87 -25.91
N ASP A 72 26.06 7.72 -27.18
CA ASP A 72 24.98 6.83 -27.61
C ASP A 72 25.25 5.36 -27.25
N ASN A 73 26.52 4.99 -27.01
CA ASN A 73 26.92 3.65 -26.62
C ASN A 73 26.83 3.39 -25.10
N GLU A 74 26.70 4.43 -24.26
CA GLU A 74 26.56 4.33 -22.80
C GLU A 74 25.09 4.35 -22.31
N LEU A 75 24.12 4.48 -23.23
CA LEU A 75 22.72 4.68 -22.87
C LEU A 75 21.98 3.39 -22.47
N TRP A 76 22.62 2.23 -22.59
CA TRP A 76 22.08 0.99 -22.04
C TRP A 76 22.61 0.78 -20.62
N PRO A 77 21.75 0.51 -19.62
CA PRO A 77 22.23 0.23 -18.27
C PRO A 77 23.11 -1.02 -18.33
N ALA A 78 24.42 -0.83 -18.18
CA ALA A 78 25.30 -1.93 -17.86
C ALA A 78 24.92 -2.46 -16.44
N GLU A 79 25.42 -3.65 -16.10
CA GLU A 79 25.14 -4.33 -14.83
C GLU A 79 25.84 -3.67 -13.61
N ASP A 80 26.39 -2.49 -13.79
CA ASP A 80 27.17 -1.74 -12.82
C ASP A 80 26.28 -1.16 -11.72
N GLY A 81 26.18 -1.89 -10.60
CA GLY A 81 26.01 -1.37 -9.23
C GLY A 81 24.99 -0.25 -9.00
N GLY A 82 23.99 -0.12 -9.86
CA GLY A 82 23.22 1.11 -9.96
C GLY A 82 22.20 1.27 -8.83
N VAL A 83 21.62 2.47 -8.78
CA VAL A 83 20.60 2.82 -7.78
C VAL A 83 19.33 1.98 -7.96
N TRP A 84 18.81 1.48 -6.86
CA TRP A 84 17.54 0.77 -6.74
C TRP A 84 16.51 1.63 -6.00
N LEU A 85 15.23 1.45 -6.32
CA LEU A 85 14.17 2.20 -5.63
C LEU A 85 14.15 1.91 -4.12
N SER A 86 14.52 0.69 -3.70
CA SER A 86 14.62 0.30 -2.29
C SER A 86 15.70 1.06 -1.51
N GLN A 87 16.61 1.76 -2.18
CA GLN A 87 17.63 2.60 -1.53
C GLN A 87 17.14 4.03 -1.30
N ILE A 88 16.03 4.44 -1.91
CA ILE A 88 15.48 5.79 -1.81
C ILE A 88 14.39 5.77 -0.75
N ASN A 89 14.74 6.13 0.49
CA ASN A 89 13.80 6.17 1.62
C ASN A 89 13.40 7.59 1.99
N THR A 90 14.20 8.57 1.58
CA THR A 90 14.00 9.98 1.87
C THR A 90 14.13 10.82 0.61
N TRP A 91 13.70 12.08 0.71
CA TRP A 91 13.90 13.06 -0.35
C TRP A 91 15.40 13.37 -0.57
N GLU A 92 16.18 13.38 0.51
CA GLU A 92 17.63 13.55 0.48
C GLU A 92 18.33 12.41 -0.28
N ASP A 93 17.91 11.16 -0.05
CA ASP A 93 18.41 10.00 -0.81
C ASP A 93 18.12 10.20 -2.30
N PHE A 94 16.92 10.67 -2.65
CA PHE A 94 16.57 10.91 -4.05
C PHE A 94 17.46 12.00 -4.68
N LYS A 95 17.71 13.11 -3.98
CA LYS A 95 18.60 14.17 -4.48
C LYS A 95 20.02 13.66 -4.72
N GLN A 96 20.54 12.83 -3.81
CA GLN A 96 21.90 12.30 -3.88
C GLN A 96 22.05 11.19 -4.93
N LEU A 97 21.14 10.22 -4.93
CA LEU A 97 21.20 9.02 -5.77
C LEU A 97 20.64 9.26 -7.18
N VAL A 98 19.74 10.23 -7.33
CA VAL A 98 19.09 10.58 -8.59
C VAL A 98 19.27 12.08 -8.89
N PRO A 99 20.51 12.55 -9.12
CA PRO A 99 20.80 13.98 -9.24
C PRO A 99 20.25 14.60 -10.53
N ASP A 100 20.08 13.81 -11.59
CA ASP A 100 19.73 14.29 -12.92
C ASP A 100 18.67 13.42 -13.62
N GLU A 101 18.15 13.90 -14.75
CA GLU A 101 17.09 13.24 -15.51
C GLU A 101 17.53 11.86 -16.04
N TRP A 102 18.79 11.71 -16.44
CA TRP A 102 19.32 10.43 -16.94
C TRP A 102 19.39 9.38 -15.84
N SER A 103 19.88 9.77 -14.66
CA SER A 103 19.90 8.91 -13.48
C SER A 103 18.49 8.43 -13.11
N CYS A 104 17.48 9.29 -13.25
CA CYS A 104 16.07 8.93 -13.03
C CYS A 104 15.55 7.95 -14.10
N VAL A 105 15.86 8.19 -15.38
CA VAL A 105 15.49 7.29 -16.47
C VAL A 105 16.09 5.89 -16.28
N LYS A 106 17.37 5.79 -15.90
CA LYS A 106 18.03 4.50 -15.61
C LYS A 106 17.35 3.74 -14.47
N LEU A 107 17.02 4.45 -13.38
CA LEU A 107 16.24 3.87 -12.27
C LEU A 107 14.92 3.32 -12.79
N LEU A 108 14.17 4.09 -13.56
CA LEU A 108 12.83 3.70 -14.02
C LEU A 108 12.84 2.59 -15.08
N PHE A 109 13.89 2.44 -15.89
CA PHE A 109 14.06 1.23 -16.71
C PHE A 109 14.29 -0.01 -15.86
N ARG A 110 15.16 0.10 -14.85
CA ARG A 110 15.48 -1.01 -13.95
C ARG A 110 14.24 -1.46 -13.17
N GLU A 111 13.42 -0.52 -12.73
CA GLU A 111 12.14 -0.77 -12.05
C GLU A 111 10.99 -1.11 -13.03
N GLN A 112 11.27 -1.27 -14.33
CA GLN A 112 10.30 -1.59 -15.38
C GLN A 112 9.12 -0.61 -15.49
N MET A 113 9.33 0.62 -15.03
CA MET A 113 8.35 1.71 -15.14
C MET A 113 8.42 2.43 -16.49
N LEU A 114 9.51 2.24 -17.24
CA LEU A 114 9.70 2.68 -18.62
C LEU A 114 10.04 1.47 -19.50
N ARG A 115 9.65 1.51 -20.79
CA ARG A 115 9.96 0.44 -21.75
C ARG A 115 11.40 0.54 -22.23
N SER A 116 12.21 -0.49 -22.01
CA SER A 116 13.63 -0.54 -22.45
C SER A 116 13.81 -0.82 -23.95
N ASP A 117 12.88 -1.55 -24.57
CA ASP A 117 13.06 -2.09 -25.93
C ASP A 117 11.88 -1.79 -26.87
N PRO A 118 11.60 -0.52 -27.20
CA PRO A 118 10.49 -0.22 -28.08
C PRO A 118 10.83 -0.60 -29.53
N LEU A 119 9.90 -1.29 -30.17
CA LEU A 119 9.92 -1.54 -31.60
C LEU A 119 9.36 -0.33 -32.36
N CYS A 120 9.98 -0.01 -33.49
CA CYS A 120 9.51 1.03 -34.38
C CYS A 120 8.14 0.66 -34.97
N PRO A 121 7.10 1.51 -34.83
CA PRO A 121 5.76 1.19 -35.32
C PRO A 121 5.69 1.07 -36.85
N LYS A 122 6.68 1.63 -37.58
CA LYS A 122 6.69 1.61 -39.05
C LYS A 122 7.44 0.42 -39.66
N CYS A 123 8.53 -0.03 -39.02
CA CYS A 123 9.42 -1.04 -39.61
C CYS A 123 9.78 -2.20 -38.67
N GLY A 124 9.23 -2.25 -37.45
CA GLY A 124 9.44 -3.33 -36.49
C GLY A 124 10.84 -3.43 -35.87
N ARG A 125 11.78 -2.55 -36.24
CA ARG A 125 13.15 -2.58 -35.69
C ARG A 125 13.22 -1.95 -34.30
N ILE A 126 14.11 -2.46 -33.45
CA ILE A 126 14.40 -1.87 -32.14
C ILE A 126 14.85 -0.41 -32.33
N MET A 127 14.23 0.49 -31.58
CA MET A 127 14.58 1.91 -31.57
C MET A 127 15.77 2.13 -30.62
N LYS A 128 16.65 3.07 -30.96
CA LYS A 128 17.75 3.48 -30.08
C LYS A 128 17.33 4.67 -29.23
N LEU A 129 17.66 4.65 -27.95
CA LEU A 129 17.43 5.80 -27.07
C LEU A 129 18.39 6.92 -27.46
N ARG A 130 17.91 8.16 -27.44
CA ARG A 130 18.71 9.35 -27.73
C ARG A 130 18.39 10.44 -26.73
N ALA A 131 19.43 11.12 -26.26
CA ALA A 131 19.31 12.34 -25.46
C ALA A 131 19.27 13.56 -26.39
N ARG A 132 18.34 14.49 -26.13
CA ARG A 132 18.23 15.78 -26.79
C ARG A 132 18.11 16.87 -25.72
N GLY A 133 19.25 17.34 -25.23
CA GLY A 133 19.30 18.20 -24.05
C GLY A 133 18.83 17.43 -22.81
N ALA A 134 17.80 17.93 -22.14
CA ALA A 134 17.20 17.27 -20.97
C ALA A 134 16.08 16.27 -21.33
N ALA A 135 15.75 16.10 -22.62
CA ALA A 135 14.70 15.19 -23.05
C ALA A 135 15.30 13.90 -23.62
N PHE A 136 14.57 12.79 -23.45
CA PHE A 136 14.92 11.48 -24.01
C PHE A 136 13.85 11.01 -24.97
N GLU A 137 14.26 10.51 -26.12
CA GLU A 137 13.37 9.97 -27.15
C GLU A 137 13.94 8.70 -27.79
N TRP A 138 13.06 7.78 -28.12
CA TRP A 138 13.35 6.62 -28.94
C TRP A 138 13.39 7.03 -30.40
N ARG A 139 14.50 6.73 -31.10
CA ARG A 139 14.63 6.96 -32.53
C ARG A 139 14.95 5.69 -33.29
N CYS A 140 14.19 5.45 -34.36
CA CYS A 140 14.51 4.45 -35.37
C CYS A 140 15.16 5.12 -36.57
N ARG A 141 16.30 4.61 -37.04
CA ARG A 141 16.95 5.06 -38.28
C ARG A 141 17.00 3.95 -39.31
N ARG A 142 16.82 4.32 -40.58
CA ARG A 142 16.97 3.40 -41.72
C ARG A 142 18.46 3.22 -42.07
N PRO A 143 18.86 2.05 -42.61
CA PRO A 143 20.17 1.90 -43.23
C PRO A 143 20.19 2.84 -44.44
N GLY A 144 21.13 3.78 -44.48
CA GLY A 144 21.17 4.85 -45.48
C GLY A 144 20.80 6.26 -44.98
N GLY A 145 20.63 6.46 -43.67
CA GLY A 145 20.77 7.80 -43.06
C GLY A 145 19.49 8.61 -42.81
N GLY A 146 18.31 8.02 -42.95
CA GLY A 146 17.03 8.69 -42.64
C GLY A 146 16.42 8.29 -41.29
N ASP A 147 15.78 9.22 -40.59
CA ASP A 147 14.94 8.93 -39.42
C ASP A 147 13.63 8.25 -39.89
N CYS A 148 13.32 7.07 -39.36
CA CYS A 148 12.11 6.32 -39.67
C CYS A 148 10.93 6.80 -38.80
N ALA A 149 11.14 6.83 -37.49
CA ALA A 149 10.17 7.28 -36.49
C ALA A 149 10.90 7.78 -35.24
N SER A 150 10.29 8.72 -34.53
CA SER A 150 10.68 9.12 -33.17
C SER A 150 9.49 8.97 -32.22
N ARG A 151 9.76 8.71 -30.95
CA ARG A 151 8.74 8.56 -29.90
C ARG A 151 9.31 9.01 -28.56
N SER A 152 8.49 9.68 -27.75
CA SER A 152 8.87 10.01 -26.37
C SER A 152 9.23 8.75 -25.58
N ILE A 153 10.25 8.82 -24.72
CA ILE A 153 10.59 7.74 -23.79
C ILE A 153 9.42 7.40 -22.84
N LYS A 154 8.56 8.39 -22.56
CA LYS A 154 7.42 8.30 -21.64
C LYS A 154 6.25 7.50 -22.19
N ARG A 155 6.26 7.20 -23.48
CA ARG A 155 5.09 6.67 -24.17
C ARG A 155 4.80 5.22 -23.77
N ASP A 156 3.52 4.90 -23.60
CA ASP A 156 3.02 3.64 -23.05
C ASP A 156 3.54 3.37 -21.62
N SER A 157 3.65 4.44 -20.82
CA SER A 157 4.06 4.38 -19.42
C SER A 157 3.22 5.31 -18.56
N PHE A 158 3.37 5.21 -17.24
CA PHE A 158 2.78 6.14 -16.27
C PHE A 158 3.16 7.62 -16.51
N PHE A 159 4.25 7.87 -17.24
CA PHE A 159 4.74 9.22 -17.51
C PHE A 159 4.23 9.79 -18.84
N GLU A 160 3.41 9.06 -19.61
CA GLU A 160 3.05 9.42 -20.99
C GLU A 160 2.54 10.86 -21.14
N ASP A 161 1.59 11.24 -20.29
CA ASP A 161 0.96 12.57 -20.32
C ASP A 161 1.70 13.61 -19.47
N ALA A 162 2.87 13.25 -18.92
CA ALA A 162 3.66 14.14 -18.09
C ALA A 162 4.23 15.29 -18.92
N ARG A 163 3.70 16.50 -18.71
CA ARG A 163 4.27 17.74 -19.27
C ARG A 163 5.65 18.06 -18.70
N ALA A 164 5.85 17.82 -17.41
CA ALA A 164 7.14 18.01 -16.73
C ALA A 164 8.15 16.91 -17.10
N GLY A 165 9.43 17.14 -16.83
CA GLY A 165 10.46 16.08 -16.88
C GLY A 165 10.07 14.89 -16.00
N ILE A 166 10.52 13.70 -16.38
CA ILE A 166 10.27 12.44 -15.67
C ILE A 166 10.78 12.56 -14.24
N ARG A 167 11.96 13.14 -14.03
CA ARG A 167 12.52 13.34 -12.69
C ARG A 167 11.62 14.21 -11.83
N LYS A 168 11.08 15.31 -12.37
CA LYS A 168 10.16 16.20 -11.62
C LYS A 168 8.86 15.48 -11.26
N LYS A 169 8.24 14.74 -12.19
CA LYS A 169 7.01 13.98 -11.90
C LYS A 169 7.27 12.87 -10.87
N PHE A 170 8.39 12.18 -10.96
CA PHE A 170 8.76 11.13 -10.02
C PHE A 170 9.13 11.68 -8.63
N ALA A 171 9.84 12.81 -8.57
CA ALA A 171 10.10 13.55 -7.34
C ALA A 171 8.79 13.96 -6.65
N HIS A 172 7.83 14.51 -7.40
CA HIS A 172 6.51 14.83 -6.87
C HIS A 172 5.82 13.59 -6.28
N LEU A 173 5.84 12.45 -6.99
CA LEU A 173 5.27 11.20 -6.51
C LEU A 173 5.90 10.77 -5.17
N LEU A 174 7.24 10.79 -5.05
CA LEU A 174 7.93 10.46 -3.81
C LEU A 174 7.56 11.41 -2.67
N MET A 175 7.61 12.72 -2.90
CA MET A 175 7.29 13.72 -1.87
C MET A 175 5.81 13.64 -1.44
N TRP A 176 4.91 13.28 -2.36
CA TRP A 176 3.49 13.05 -2.05
C TRP A 176 3.30 11.81 -1.16
N ILE A 177 3.99 10.71 -1.46
CA ILE A 177 3.98 9.49 -0.61
C ILE A 177 4.50 9.82 0.81
N HIS A 178 5.51 10.70 0.92
CA HIS A 178 6.03 11.19 2.18
C HIS A 178 5.22 12.34 2.81
N THR A 179 3.99 12.58 2.36
CA THR A 179 3.03 13.53 2.97
C THR A 179 3.50 14.99 3.01
N GLN A 180 4.38 15.39 2.09
CA GLN A 180 4.83 16.77 2.06
C GLN A 180 3.71 17.70 1.59
N LYS A 181 3.68 18.90 2.18
CA LYS A 181 2.69 19.94 1.84
C LYS A 181 2.88 20.39 0.37
N PRO A 182 1.79 20.65 -0.39
CA PRO A 182 1.89 21.12 -1.78
C PRO A 182 2.81 22.33 -1.95
N SER A 183 2.77 23.27 -1.02
CA SER A 183 3.60 24.48 -1.03
C SER A 183 5.10 24.19 -0.84
N ALA A 184 5.46 23.18 -0.05
CA ALA A 184 6.84 22.75 0.10
C ALA A 184 7.34 22.07 -1.18
N ILE A 185 6.53 21.16 -1.74
CA ILE A 185 6.84 20.48 -3.01
C ILE A 185 7.01 21.50 -4.13
N SER A 186 6.10 22.46 -4.25
CA SER A 186 6.12 23.50 -5.29
C SER A 186 7.44 24.25 -5.34
N LYS A 187 7.95 24.62 -4.17
CA LYS A 187 9.25 25.30 -4.03
C LYS A 187 10.41 24.38 -4.38
N GLU A 188 10.39 23.14 -3.89
CA GLU A 188 11.51 22.22 -4.02
C GLU A 188 11.74 21.73 -5.47
N ILE A 189 10.67 21.41 -6.21
CA ILE A 189 10.78 20.89 -7.58
C ILE A 189 10.44 21.93 -8.65
N GLU A 190 10.21 23.18 -8.23
CA GLU A 190 9.91 24.33 -9.09
C GLU A 190 8.73 24.05 -10.03
N LEU A 191 7.62 23.55 -9.48
CA LEU A 191 6.37 23.39 -10.20
C LEU A 191 5.32 24.35 -9.63
N SER A 192 4.53 24.98 -10.49
CA SER A 192 3.38 25.78 -10.04
C SER A 192 2.42 24.92 -9.22
N LEU A 193 1.81 25.48 -8.18
CA LEU A 193 0.78 24.79 -7.37
C LEU A 193 -0.32 24.17 -8.23
N LYS A 194 -0.82 24.91 -9.24
CA LYS A 194 -1.82 24.39 -10.19
C LYS A 194 -1.39 23.06 -10.83
N CYS A 195 -0.18 23.02 -11.39
CA CYS A 195 0.37 21.80 -12.00
C CYS A 195 0.54 20.66 -10.97
N LEU A 196 0.89 20.96 -9.71
CA LEU A 196 0.94 19.94 -8.66
C LEU A 196 -0.43 19.36 -8.34
N HIS A 197 -1.47 20.19 -8.23
CA HIS A 197 -2.83 19.69 -7.98
C HIS A 197 -3.32 18.81 -9.14
N GLU A 198 -3.08 19.22 -10.39
CA GLU A 198 -3.38 18.41 -11.57
C GLU A 198 -2.65 17.05 -11.53
N GLN A 199 -1.37 17.03 -11.17
CA GLN A 199 -0.60 15.79 -11.04
C GLN A 199 -1.08 14.91 -9.89
N ARG A 200 -1.51 15.49 -8.76
CA ARG A 200 -2.08 14.71 -7.65
C ARG A 200 -3.39 14.04 -8.04
N ALA A 201 -4.27 14.77 -8.72
CA ALA A 201 -5.50 14.19 -9.27
C ALA A 201 -5.18 13.02 -10.23
N GLU A 202 -4.15 13.15 -11.07
CA GLU A 202 -3.68 12.06 -11.93
C GLU A 202 -3.19 10.85 -11.11
N PHE A 203 -2.35 11.07 -10.10
CA PHE A 203 -1.83 10.00 -9.24
C PHE A 203 -2.96 9.25 -8.55
N ARG A 204 -3.94 9.99 -8.02
CA ARG A 204 -5.10 9.43 -7.36
C ARG A 204 -5.98 8.64 -8.31
N SER A 205 -6.23 9.13 -9.52
CA SER A 205 -6.94 8.37 -10.55
C SER A 205 -6.28 7.00 -10.82
N VAL A 206 -4.94 6.96 -10.86
CA VAL A 206 -4.21 5.69 -10.97
C VAL A 206 -4.41 4.83 -9.72
N CYS A 207 -4.31 5.41 -8.54
CA CYS A 207 -4.56 4.72 -7.28
C CYS A 207 -6.00 4.17 -7.19
N THR A 208 -7.01 4.87 -7.71
CA THR A 208 -8.41 4.41 -7.76
C THR A 208 -8.57 3.24 -8.73
N ARG A 209 -7.90 3.30 -9.90
CA ARG A 209 -7.88 2.15 -10.83
C ARG A 209 -7.27 0.91 -10.22
N ILE A 210 -6.23 1.07 -9.40
CA ILE A 210 -5.59 -0.03 -8.67
C ILE A 210 -6.55 -0.60 -7.61
N THR A 211 -7.27 0.25 -6.87
CA THR A 211 -8.20 -0.22 -5.82
C THR A 211 -9.41 -0.97 -6.35
N TYR A 212 -9.89 -0.69 -7.56
CA TYR A 212 -10.95 -1.50 -8.18
C TYR A 212 -10.55 -2.97 -8.36
N GLY A 213 -9.25 -3.29 -8.38
CA GLY A 213 -8.75 -4.65 -8.44
C GLY A 213 -8.53 -5.31 -7.07
N TYR A 214 -8.75 -4.59 -5.97
CA TYR A 214 -8.55 -5.15 -4.64
C TYR A 214 -9.71 -6.08 -4.26
N PRO A 215 -9.41 -7.27 -3.72
CA PRO A 215 -10.46 -8.13 -3.19
C PRO A 215 -11.09 -7.47 -1.97
N ARG A 216 -12.34 -7.86 -1.66
CA ARG A 216 -13.00 -7.47 -0.43
C ARG A 216 -12.18 -7.94 0.79
N LEU A 217 -12.36 -7.25 1.90
CA LEU A 217 -11.72 -7.58 3.18
C LEU A 217 -12.40 -8.77 3.85
N GLY A 218 -11.64 -9.54 4.60
CA GLY A 218 -12.18 -10.60 5.45
C GLY A 218 -12.43 -11.93 4.73
N GLY A 219 -13.55 -12.57 5.03
CA GLY A 219 -13.92 -13.92 4.64
C GLY A 219 -14.24 -14.80 5.87
N ASN A 220 -14.51 -16.09 5.64
CA ASN A 220 -14.93 -17.02 6.68
C ASN A 220 -13.99 -17.00 7.91
N GLY A 221 -14.51 -16.50 9.04
CA GLY A 221 -13.79 -16.42 10.31
C GLY A 221 -12.75 -15.29 10.41
N ALA A 222 -12.59 -14.47 9.37
CA ALA A 222 -11.67 -13.33 9.40
C ALA A 222 -12.27 -12.16 10.20
N LEU A 223 -11.44 -11.51 11.01
CA LEU A 223 -11.83 -10.36 11.83
C LEU A 223 -11.53 -9.06 11.09
N VAL A 224 -12.58 -8.30 10.77
CA VAL A 224 -12.49 -6.98 10.13
C VAL A 224 -12.92 -5.92 11.14
N GLU A 225 -12.03 -4.98 11.41
CA GLU A 225 -12.37 -3.82 12.22
C GLU A 225 -12.98 -2.72 11.36
N VAL A 226 -14.12 -2.18 11.76
CA VAL A 226 -14.83 -1.13 11.04
C VAL A 226 -15.15 0.02 11.99
N GLY A 227 -14.83 1.24 11.59
CA GLY A 227 -15.11 2.44 12.38
C GLY A 227 -15.41 3.64 11.51
N THR A 228 -15.95 4.69 12.15
CA THR A 228 -16.20 5.97 11.49
C THR A 228 -15.15 7.01 11.86
N ILE A 229 -14.88 7.91 10.92
CA ILE A 229 -13.96 9.02 11.05
C ILE A 229 -14.65 10.24 10.51
N ASP A 230 -14.90 11.20 11.39
CA ASP A 230 -15.47 12.48 11.00
C ASP A 230 -14.36 13.43 10.59
N VAL A 231 -14.49 13.94 9.37
CA VAL A 231 -13.58 14.90 8.77
C VAL A 231 -14.32 16.21 8.60
N GLN A 232 -13.80 17.26 9.22
CA GLN A 232 -14.28 18.62 8.99
C GLN A 232 -13.84 19.07 7.60
N HIS A 233 -14.81 19.53 6.83
CA HIS A 233 -14.66 19.93 5.44
C HIS A 233 -15.23 21.34 5.28
N ARG A 234 -14.53 22.19 4.52
CA ARG A 234 -15.03 23.52 4.15
C ARG A 234 -15.65 23.44 2.76
N ASP A 235 -16.96 23.54 2.70
CA ASP A 235 -17.64 23.74 1.43
C ASP A 235 -17.45 25.19 0.99
N LEU A 236 -16.71 25.36 -0.11
CA LEU A 236 -16.49 26.64 -0.76
C LEU A 236 -17.61 26.88 -1.77
N SER A 237 -18.84 26.95 -1.27
CA SER A 237 -19.99 27.29 -2.11
C SER A 237 -19.99 28.79 -2.44
N PRO A 238 -20.52 29.22 -3.61
CA PRO A 238 -20.66 30.64 -3.95
C PRO A 238 -21.49 31.45 -2.94
N HIS A 239 -22.27 30.77 -2.10
CA HIS A 239 -23.19 31.37 -1.14
C HIS A 239 -22.65 31.44 0.30
N GLY A 240 -21.38 31.08 0.51
CA GLY A 240 -20.69 31.21 1.79
C GLY A 240 -19.98 29.92 2.20
N THR A 241 -19.10 30.06 3.19
CA THR A 241 -18.38 28.93 3.80
C THR A 241 -19.26 28.25 4.84
N SER A 242 -19.75 27.05 4.55
CA SER A 242 -20.31 26.16 5.57
C SER A 242 -19.28 25.11 5.94
N ASN A 243 -18.99 24.94 7.23
CA ASN A 243 -18.26 23.77 7.71
C ASN A 243 -19.22 22.58 7.64
N GLN A 244 -18.95 21.64 6.74
CA GLN A 244 -19.64 20.36 6.68
C GLN A 244 -18.78 19.31 7.36
N THR A 245 -19.41 18.36 8.05
CA THR A 245 -18.71 17.20 8.58
C THR A 245 -18.97 16.04 7.63
N LEU A 246 -17.91 15.49 7.05
CA LEU A 246 -17.97 14.28 6.24
C LEU A 246 -17.66 13.09 7.13
N THR A 247 -18.57 12.14 7.19
CA THR A 247 -18.34 10.89 7.89
C THR A 247 -17.76 9.87 6.92
N ILE A 248 -16.69 9.23 7.36
CA ILE A 248 -15.97 8.22 6.60
C ILE A 248 -16.11 6.91 7.34
N VAL A 249 -16.61 5.87 6.67
CA VAL A 249 -16.45 4.51 7.18
C VAL A 249 -15.13 3.95 6.68
N ALA A 250 -14.33 3.43 7.59
CA ALA A 250 -13.07 2.76 7.28
C ALA A 250 -13.07 1.36 7.87
N GLY A 251 -12.57 0.40 7.09
CA GLY A 251 -12.40 -0.98 7.49
C GLY A 251 -10.95 -1.44 7.38
N CYS A 252 -10.50 -2.30 8.30
CA CYS A 252 -9.18 -2.93 8.24
C CYS A 252 -9.30 -4.41 8.60
N ASP A 253 -8.78 -5.27 7.73
CA ASP A 253 -8.57 -6.68 8.03
C ASP A 253 -7.29 -6.82 8.85
N LEU A 254 -7.42 -7.37 10.05
CA LEU A 254 -6.32 -7.50 11.00
C LEU A 254 -5.25 -8.51 10.56
N ASN A 255 -5.63 -9.51 9.78
CA ASN A 255 -4.71 -10.56 9.34
C ASN A 255 -3.93 -10.10 8.11
N SER A 256 -4.63 -9.52 7.13
CA SER A 256 -4.00 -9.12 5.86
C SER A 256 -3.43 -7.70 5.86
N ASN A 257 -3.74 -6.89 6.87
CA ASN A 257 -3.46 -5.44 6.91
C ASN A 257 -4.05 -4.65 5.73
N LYS A 258 -4.98 -5.24 4.96
CA LYS A 258 -5.73 -4.54 3.93
C LYS A 258 -6.77 -3.63 4.58
N SER A 259 -7.05 -2.50 3.95
CA SER A 259 -8.02 -1.53 4.46
C SER A 259 -8.80 -0.88 3.32
N PHE A 260 -10.00 -0.38 3.64
CA PHE A 260 -10.80 0.48 2.77
C PHE A 260 -11.25 1.72 3.54
N GLY A 261 -11.61 2.78 2.81
CA GLY A 261 -12.29 3.96 3.33
C GLY A 261 -13.34 4.42 2.33
N LYS A 262 -14.53 4.80 2.81
CA LYS A 262 -15.63 5.33 1.99
C LYS A 262 -16.31 6.48 2.71
N VAL A 263 -16.62 7.57 2.00
CA VAL A 263 -17.46 8.62 2.56
C VAL A 263 -18.90 8.13 2.56
N VAL A 264 -19.60 8.38 3.65
CA VAL A 264 -20.98 7.95 3.86
C VAL A 264 -21.77 9.15 4.36
N THR A 265 -22.93 9.39 3.76
CA THR A 265 -23.80 10.52 4.15
C THR A 265 -24.96 10.09 5.02
N ASN A 266 -25.30 8.79 4.97
CA ASN A 266 -26.44 8.21 5.65
C ASN A 266 -26.19 6.72 5.95
N SER A 267 -27.12 6.08 6.68
CA SER A 267 -27.01 4.66 7.05
C SER A 267 -27.07 3.70 5.87
N SER A 268 -27.74 4.05 4.78
CA SER A 268 -27.80 3.24 3.56
C SER A 268 -26.43 3.18 2.88
N ASP A 269 -25.76 4.33 2.74
CA ASP A 269 -24.40 4.42 2.20
C ASP A 269 -23.41 3.60 3.03
N LEU A 270 -23.56 3.64 4.36
CA LEU A 270 -22.77 2.83 5.28
C LEU A 270 -22.93 1.34 4.98
N LEU A 271 -24.16 0.83 4.94
CA LEU A 271 -24.41 -0.59 4.67
C LEU A 271 -23.87 -1.01 3.31
N LYS A 272 -24.06 -0.17 2.29
CA LYS A 272 -23.53 -0.40 0.94
C LYS A 272 -22.00 -0.42 0.93
N ALA A 273 -21.35 0.49 1.66
CA ALA A 273 -19.89 0.51 1.77
C ALA A 273 -19.37 -0.77 2.45
N LEU A 274 -20.06 -1.30 3.45
CA LEU A 274 -19.71 -2.58 4.08
C LEU A 274 -19.90 -3.74 3.10
N SER A 275 -21.04 -3.84 2.42
CA SER A 275 -21.32 -4.93 1.47
C SER A 275 -20.38 -4.93 0.27
N ASP A 276 -19.99 -3.75 -0.22
CA ASP A 276 -19.10 -3.62 -1.37
C ASP A 276 -17.65 -4.01 -1.04
N ASN A 277 -17.22 -3.81 0.21
CA ASN A 277 -15.81 -3.90 0.60
C ASN A 277 -15.47 -5.02 1.60
N ILE A 278 -16.45 -5.73 2.14
CA ILE A 278 -16.25 -6.82 3.11
C ILE A 278 -16.87 -8.10 2.56
N GLU A 279 -16.14 -9.21 2.60
CA GLU A 279 -16.65 -10.52 2.18
C GLU A 279 -17.78 -10.97 3.12
N PRO A 280 -18.81 -11.68 2.60
CA PRO A 280 -19.76 -12.40 3.42
C PRO A 280 -19.04 -13.32 4.41
N ASP A 281 -19.68 -13.59 5.55
CA ASP A 281 -19.15 -14.42 6.66
C ASP A 281 -17.94 -13.87 7.43
N SER A 282 -17.54 -12.63 7.14
CA SER A 282 -16.55 -11.91 7.96
C SER A 282 -17.11 -11.58 9.36
N ILE A 283 -16.25 -11.63 10.37
CA ILE A 283 -16.55 -11.15 11.72
C ILE A 283 -16.22 -9.66 11.76
N ILE A 284 -17.24 -8.79 11.85
CA ILE A 284 -17.04 -7.34 11.91
C ILE A 284 -17.01 -6.85 13.36
N ARG A 285 -15.87 -6.28 13.78
CA ARG A 285 -15.71 -5.55 15.04
C ARG A 285 -15.91 -4.06 14.81
N THR A 286 -16.93 -3.47 15.41
CA THR A 286 -17.25 -2.06 15.18
C THR A 286 -17.83 -1.36 16.42
N ASN A 287 -17.58 -0.07 16.52
CA ASN A 287 -18.17 0.84 17.50
C ASN A 287 -19.17 1.83 16.88
N ILE A 288 -19.55 1.63 15.61
CA ILE A 288 -20.40 2.58 14.86
C ILE A 288 -21.85 2.50 15.34
N PHE A 289 -22.29 1.31 15.80
CA PHE A 289 -23.66 1.07 16.23
C PHE A 289 -23.71 1.07 17.77
N ASN A 290 -24.43 2.02 18.37
CA ASN A 290 -24.63 2.10 19.83
C ASN A 290 -25.65 1.09 20.36
N GLU A 291 -26.40 0.44 19.47
CA GLU A 291 -27.27 -0.70 19.78
C GLU A 291 -26.83 -1.87 18.89
N PRO A 292 -27.02 -3.13 19.33
CA PRO A 292 -26.74 -4.30 18.49
C PRO A 292 -27.63 -4.25 17.25
N TYR A 293 -27.11 -3.65 16.18
CA TYR A 293 -27.77 -3.60 14.89
C TYR A 293 -27.75 -5.01 14.30
N ILE A 294 -28.87 -5.71 14.42
CA ILE A 294 -29.10 -7.01 13.79
C ILE A 294 -29.62 -6.69 12.38
N PRO A 295 -28.86 -6.96 11.31
CA PRO A 295 -29.35 -6.74 9.95
C PRO A 295 -30.63 -7.56 9.73
N VAL A 296 -31.68 -6.90 9.24
CA VAL A 296 -33.05 -7.44 9.10
C VAL A 296 -33.14 -8.58 8.06
N ASN A 297 -32.05 -8.86 7.33
CA ASN A 297 -31.89 -10.05 6.50
C ASN A 297 -30.64 -10.83 6.94
N GLU A 298 -30.85 -11.98 7.59
CA GLU A 298 -29.80 -12.89 8.10
C GLU A 298 -28.88 -13.49 7.02
N GLN A 299 -29.15 -13.25 5.74
CA GLN A 299 -28.45 -13.92 4.63
C GLN A 299 -27.22 -13.19 4.07
N GLU A 300 -26.94 -11.93 4.44
CA GLU A 300 -25.83 -11.19 3.78
C GLU A 300 -24.61 -10.86 4.65
N LEU A 301 -24.70 -10.74 5.97
CA LEU A 301 -23.52 -10.45 6.82
C LEU A 301 -23.68 -11.04 8.23
N ARG A 302 -22.82 -11.99 8.62
CA ARG A 302 -22.73 -12.50 10.00
C ARG A 302 -21.89 -11.57 10.88
N ILE A 303 -22.50 -10.49 11.34
CA ILE A 303 -21.84 -9.48 12.19
C ILE A 303 -21.80 -9.99 13.65
N ARG A 304 -20.61 -10.11 14.24
CA ARG A 304 -20.46 -10.34 15.70
C ARG A 304 -19.70 -9.18 16.32
N PHE A 305 -20.35 -8.47 17.24
CA PHE A 305 -19.77 -7.36 17.98
C PHE A 305 -18.88 -7.87 19.11
N THR A 306 -17.68 -7.31 19.25
CA THR A 306 -16.79 -7.57 20.38
C THR A 306 -16.24 -6.24 20.88
N ASP A 307 -16.34 -5.98 22.18
CA ASP A 307 -15.75 -4.82 22.81
C ASP A 307 -14.26 -5.09 23.13
N GLY A 308 -13.35 -4.13 22.90
CA GLY A 308 -11.95 -4.32 23.34
C GLY A 308 -10.85 -3.50 22.66
N GLY A 309 -10.23 -2.64 23.47
CA GLY A 309 -8.87 -2.09 23.27
C GLY A 309 -8.76 -0.91 22.29
N LYS A 310 -7.60 -0.22 22.30
CA LYS A 310 -7.29 0.84 21.31
C LYS A 310 -7.44 0.26 19.90
N SER A 311 -8.53 0.62 19.21
CA SER A 311 -8.93 -0.01 17.96
C SER A 311 -7.91 0.26 16.84
N ALA A 312 -7.83 -0.62 15.85
CA ALA A 312 -7.09 -0.37 14.62
C ALA A 312 -7.59 0.91 13.94
N ILE A 313 -8.86 1.28 14.13
CA ILE A 313 -9.43 2.55 13.70
C ILE A 313 -8.81 3.73 14.43
N GLN A 314 -8.56 3.64 15.74
CA GLN A 314 -7.88 4.69 16.48
C GLN A 314 -6.43 4.86 16.00
N GLN A 315 -5.72 3.75 15.75
CA GLN A 315 -4.39 3.80 15.12
C GLN A 315 -4.44 4.35 13.68
N PHE A 316 -5.51 4.05 12.93
CA PHE A 316 -5.74 4.58 11.60
C PHE A 316 -6.03 6.08 11.66
N ARG A 317 -6.83 6.56 12.63
CA ARG A 317 -7.12 7.97 12.90
C ARG A 317 -5.86 8.76 13.28
N GLU A 318 -5.01 8.20 14.14
CA GLU A 318 -3.72 8.78 14.53
C GLU A 318 -2.75 8.85 13.33
N LYS A 319 -2.80 7.89 12.41
CA LYS A 319 -1.96 7.84 11.20
C LYS A 319 -2.46 8.72 10.05
N LEU A 320 -3.76 8.91 9.94
CA LEU A 320 -4.39 9.67 8.85
C LEU A 320 -3.95 11.15 8.84
N GLY A 321 -3.74 11.75 10.02
CA GLY A 321 -3.61 13.19 10.16
C GLY A 321 -4.92 13.92 9.82
N GLN A 322 -4.92 15.25 9.83
CA GLN A 322 -6.05 16.04 9.31
C GLN A 322 -5.87 16.28 7.80
N PRO A 323 -6.96 16.28 7.00
CA PRO A 323 -6.88 16.72 5.61
C PRO A 323 -6.38 18.16 5.55
N SER A 324 -5.61 18.51 4.52
CA SER A 324 -5.17 19.88 4.34
C SER A 324 -6.36 20.78 3.98
N ASP A 325 -6.27 22.07 4.33
CA ASP A 325 -7.27 23.11 4.03
C ASP A 325 -7.67 23.18 2.54
N ASP A 326 -6.84 22.65 1.62
CA ASP A 326 -7.09 22.63 0.17
C ASP A 326 -8.03 21.50 -0.32
N THR A 327 -8.62 20.68 0.57
CA THR A 327 -9.59 19.64 0.19
C THR A 327 -11.00 20.23 0.15
N SER A 328 -11.53 20.54 -1.04
CA SER A 328 -12.73 21.38 -1.21
C SER A 328 -14.02 20.61 -1.53
N THR A 329 -13.98 19.28 -1.67
CA THR A 329 -15.20 18.45 -1.89
C THR A 329 -15.18 17.11 -1.12
N ALA A 330 -16.36 16.49 -0.96
CA ALA A 330 -16.50 15.13 -0.42
C ALA A 330 -15.73 14.09 -1.24
N HIS A 331 -15.67 14.29 -2.56
CA HIS A 331 -14.87 13.49 -3.46
C HIS A 331 -13.36 13.60 -3.15
N ASP A 332 -12.86 14.82 -2.85
CA ASP A 332 -11.46 15.02 -2.46
C ASP A 332 -11.11 14.32 -1.14
N VAL A 333 -12.09 14.18 -0.23
CA VAL A 333 -11.94 13.45 1.04
C VAL A 333 -11.97 11.95 0.82
N GLU A 334 -12.86 11.42 -0.03
CA GLU A 334 -12.79 10.01 -0.47
C GLU A 334 -11.44 9.68 -1.11
N GLU A 335 -10.98 10.56 -2.00
CA GLU A 335 -9.66 10.47 -2.63
C GLU A 335 -8.53 10.43 -1.60
N TRP A 336 -8.57 11.32 -0.61
CA TRP A 336 -7.56 11.41 0.44
C TRP A 336 -7.52 10.16 1.34
N LEU A 337 -8.65 9.52 1.61
CA LEU A 337 -8.68 8.26 2.37
C LEU A 337 -8.03 7.11 1.62
N ASP A 338 -8.32 7.02 0.33
CA ASP A 338 -7.74 6.05 -0.57
C ASP A 338 -6.20 6.17 -0.52
N ASP A 339 -5.67 7.39 -0.53
CA ASP A 339 -4.22 7.66 -0.41
C ASP A 339 -3.60 7.16 0.90
N GLN A 340 -4.39 7.03 1.97
CA GLN A 340 -3.91 6.69 3.31
C GLN A 340 -4.00 5.17 3.57
N ALA A 341 -5.07 4.54 3.08
CA ALA A 341 -5.23 3.08 3.07
C ALA A 341 -4.11 2.37 2.27
N LYS A 342 -3.55 3.05 1.27
CA LYS A 342 -2.50 2.54 0.36
C LYS A 342 -1.08 2.57 0.94
N ARG A 343 -0.85 3.16 2.13
CA ARG A 343 0.52 3.39 2.68
C ARG A 343 1.11 2.25 3.51
N LYS A 344 0.42 1.13 3.69
CA LYS A 344 1.03 -0.10 4.21
C LYS A 344 1.48 -0.96 3.01
N ARG A 345 2.81 -0.97 2.76
CA ARG A 345 3.56 -1.81 1.78
C ARG A 345 2.69 -2.66 0.83
N LEU A 346 2.73 -2.34 -0.47
CA LEU A 346 2.18 -3.17 -1.55
C LEU A 346 2.70 -4.62 -1.45
N LEU A 347 1.88 -5.53 -0.91
CA LEU A 347 1.98 -6.95 -1.19
C LEU A 347 1.42 -7.17 -2.60
N GLY A 348 2.27 -7.24 -3.62
CA GLY A 348 1.81 -7.62 -4.95
C GLY A 348 2.40 -6.90 -6.16
N ALA A 349 3.40 -6.03 -6.02
CA ALA A 349 4.13 -5.47 -7.17
C ALA A 349 5.05 -6.50 -7.88
N GLY A 350 4.79 -7.80 -7.71
CA GLY A 350 5.53 -8.90 -8.32
C GLY A 350 4.75 -9.57 -9.43
N ARG A 351 5.46 -10.26 -10.33
CA ARG A 351 4.88 -11.12 -11.37
C ARG A 351 3.84 -12.05 -10.75
N ARG A 352 2.62 -12.09 -11.30
CA ARG A 352 1.55 -12.99 -10.86
C ARG A 352 2.08 -14.43 -10.79
N VAL A 353 1.76 -15.11 -9.69
CA VAL A 353 2.07 -16.53 -9.53
C VAL A 353 1.30 -17.29 -10.61
N ARG A 354 1.98 -18.25 -11.26
CA ARG A 354 1.45 -18.93 -12.44
C ARG A 354 0.34 -19.92 -12.08
N ASP A 355 0.38 -20.44 -10.85
CA ASP A 355 -0.57 -21.38 -10.28
C ASP A 355 -0.76 -21.08 -8.78
N ASP A 356 -1.74 -20.22 -8.47
CA ASP A 356 -2.04 -19.79 -7.09
C ASP A 356 -2.52 -20.96 -6.23
N LYS A 357 -3.21 -21.93 -6.83
CA LYS A 357 -3.73 -23.11 -6.13
C LYS A 357 -2.59 -23.97 -5.61
N LEU A 358 -1.60 -24.26 -6.47
CA LEU A 358 -0.40 -25.00 -6.08
C LEU A 358 0.34 -24.34 -4.90
N GLU A 359 0.52 -23.02 -4.93
CA GLU A 359 1.21 -22.33 -3.83
C GLU A 359 0.43 -22.42 -2.51
N ASN A 360 -0.89 -22.21 -2.53
CA ASN A 360 -1.72 -22.28 -1.33
C ASN A 360 -1.78 -23.71 -0.74
N ASP A 361 -1.90 -24.72 -1.60
CA ASP A 361 -1.91 -26.13 -1.18
C ASP A 361 -0.56 -26.52 -0.56
N LEU A 362 0.54 -26.03 -1.14
CA LEU A 362 1.88 -26.28 -0.62
C LEU A 362 2.13 -25.56 0.71
N VAL A 363 1.65 -24.32 0.88
CA VAL A 363 1.74 -23.60 2.16
C VAL A 363 0.96 -24.32 3.26
N THR A 364 -0.26 -24.78 2.95
CA THR A 364 -1.10 -25.56 3.88
C THR A 364 -0.36 -26.82 4.34
N TRP A 365 0.19 -27.58 3.39
CA TRP A 365 0.96 -28.79 3.69
C TRP A 365 2.22 -28.53 4.54
N ILE A 366 2.91 -27.40 4.33
CA ILE A 366 4.06 -26.99 5.17
C ILE A 366 3.60 -26.73 6.61
N CYS A 367 2.49 -26.01 6.79
CA CYS A 367 1.93 -25.70 8.10
C CYS A 367 1.54 -26.99 8.86
N GLU A 368 0.88 -27.94 8.20
CA GLU A 368 0.50 -29.23 8.80
C GLU A 368 1.71 -30.07 9.22
N ARG A 369 2.74 -30.14 8.35
CA ARG A 369 4.00 -30.83 8.67
C ARG A 369 4.69 -30.23 9.88
N ARG A 370 4.75 -28.90 9.95
CA ARG A 370 5.38 -28.19 11.08
C ARG A 370 4.57 -28.31 12.37
N ALA A 371 3.24 -28.26 12.29
CA ALA A 371 2.36 -28.52 13.44
C ALA A 371 2.57 -29.93 14.01
N SER A 372 2.97 -30.88 13.16
CA SER A 372 3.33 -32.24 13.54
C SER A 372 4.79 -32.40 14.03
N GLY A 373 5.54 -31.29 14.19
CA GLY A 373 6.94 -31.30 14.63
C GLY A 373 7.93 -31.80 13.58
N GLN A 374 7.52 -31.93 12.32
CA GLN A 374 8.38 -32.47 11.25
C GLN A 374 9.10 -31.35 10.50
N ALA A 375 10.42 -31.49 10.35
CA ALA A 375 11.24 -30.56 9.57
C ALA A 375 10.92 -30.67 8.06
N VAL A 376 10.86 -29.52 7.39
CA VAL A 376 10.59 -29.43 5.95
C VAL A 376 11.82 -28.87 5.23
N SER A 377 12.56 -29.74 4.54
CA SER A 377 13.75 -29.36 3.79
C SER A 377 13.41 -28.81 2.40
N ARG A 378 14.34 -28.07 1.78
CA ARG A 378 14.18 -27.52 0.41
C ARG A 378 13.92 -28.59 -0.65
N SER A 379 14.66 -29.70 -0.58
CA SER A 379 14.46 -30.83 -1.50
C SER A 379 13.08 -31.46 -1.34
N LEU A 380 12.59 -31.55 -0.09
CA LEU A 380 11.27 -32.08 0.20
C LEU A 380 10.18 -31.15 -0.36
N LEU A 381 10.34 -29.83 -0.22
CA LEU A 381 9.43 -28.84 -0.81
C LEU A 381 9.33 -28.97 -2.33
N GLN A 382 10.48 -29.09 -3.02
CA GLN A 382 10.49 -29.23 -4.48
C GLN A 382 9.80 -30.52 -4.93
N LYS A 383 10.08 -31.65 -4.27
CA LYS A 383 9.42 -32.94 -4.55
C LYS A 383 7.90 -32.85 -4.33
N GLN A 384 7.49 -32.21 -3.25
CA GLN A 384 6.07 -32.06 -2.93
C GLN A 384 5.36 -31.12 -3.92
N ALA A 385 6.00 -30.02 -4.32
CA ALA A 385 5.48 -29.10 -5.33
C ALA A 385 5.30 -29.78 -6.69
N ILE A 386 6.26 -30.61 -7.12
CA ILE A 386 6.15 -31.40 -8.36
C ILE A 386 4.99 -32.39 -8.25
N LYS A 387 4.81 -33.05 -7.10
CA LYS A 387 3.72 -34.01 -6.87
C LYS A 387 2.34 -33.36 -6.88
N MET A 388 2.23 -32.11 -6.39
CA MET A 388 0.99 -31.35 -6.32
C MET A 388 0.64 -30.62 -7.62
N SER A 389 1.62 -30.40 -8.51
CA SER A 389 1.39 -29.69 -9.76
C SER A 389 0.62 -30.54 -10.77
N THR A 390 -0.33 -29.90 -11.46
CA THR A 390 -1.05 -30.50 -12.59
C THR A 390 -0.30 -30.35 -13.92
N ASP A 391 0.73 -29.49 -13.96
CA ASP A 391 1.52 -29.21 -15.16
C ASP A 391 2.74 -30.15 -15.22
N PRO A 392 2.81 -31.07 -16.21
CA PRO A 392 3.93 -31.98 -16.36
C PRO A 392 5.25 -31.27 -16.72
N SER A 393 5.20 -30.00 -17.15
CA SER A 393 6.37 -29.19 -17.45
C SER A 393 6.94 -28.43 -16.23
N PHE A 394 6.26 -28.46 -15.09
CA PHE A 394 6.67 -27.76 -13.89
C PHE A 394 7.88 -28.43 -13.21
N LYS A 395 9.02 -27.70 -13.14
CA LYS A 395 10.30 -28.24 -12.65
C LYS A 395 10.65 -27.87 -11.20
N ALA A 396 9.81 -27.12 -10.49
CA ALA A 396 10.09 -26.60 -9.14
C ALA A 396 11.55 -26.10 -8.95
N SER A 397 12.05 -25.29 -9.91
CA SER A 397 13.46 -24.89 -9.96
C SER A 397 13.90 -24.13 -8.70
N ASN A 398 15.22 -24.01 -8.47
CA ASN A 398 15.74 -23.27 -7.32
C ASN A 398 15.25 -21.82 -7.29
N GLY A 399 15.21 -21.15 -8.45
CA GLY A 399 14.67 -19.78 -8.55
C GLY A 399 13.17 -19.71 -8.24
N TRP A 400 12.39 -20.73 -8.62
CA TRP A 400 10.98 -20.81 -8.21
C TRP A 400 10.86 -20.99 -6.69
N LEU A 401 11.64 -21.89 -6.11
CA LEU A 401 11.61 -22.18 -4.67
C LEU A 401 12.02 -20.94 -3.84
N GLU A 402 13.10 -20.25 -4.21
CA GLU A 402 13.52 -19.01 -3.54
C GLU A 402 12.44 -17.93 -3.60
N SER A 403 11.82 -17.79 -4.77
CA SER A 403 10.73 -16.84 -4.93
C SER A 403 9.50 -17.22 -4.12
N PHE A 404 9.16 -18.51 -4.05
CA PHE A 404 8.06 -19.06 -3.23
C PHE A 404 8.30 -18.81 -1.74
N LEU A 405 9.49 -19.11 -1.23
CA LEU A 405 9.87 -18.89 0.17
C LEU A 405 9.81 -17.40 0.52
N LYS A 406 10.34 -16.53 -0.37
CA LYS A 406 10.31 -15.07 -0.19
C LYS A 406 8.89 -14.51 -0.18
N ARG A 407 8.01 -14.94 -1.10
CA ARG A 407 6.61 -14.50 -1.17
C ARG A 407 5.83 -14.89 0.08
N ASN A 408 6.03 -16.12 0.55
CA ASN A 408 5.32 -16.66 1.71
C ASN A 408 6.02 -16.38 3.04
N LYS A 409 6.99 -15.46 3.06
CA LYS A 409 7.75 -15.02 4.25
C LYS A 409 8.41 -16.16 5.04
N MET A 410 8.77 -17.25 4.37
CA MET A 410 9.46 -18.37 5.00
C MET A 410 10.97 -18.07 4.99
N VAL A 411 11.47 -17.44 6.05
CA VAL A 411 12.89 -17.06 6.17
C VAL A 411 13.72 -18.25 6.65
N GLN A 412 14.89 -18.41 6.02
CA GLN A 412 15.86 -19.46 6.31
C GLN A 412 16.65 -19.10 7.58
N LEU A 413 16.61 -19.93 8.63
CA LEU A 413 17.65 -19.89 9.66
C LEU A 413 18.88 -20.64 9.15
N SER A 414 20.05 -20.26 9.64
CA SER A 414 21.38 -20.76 9.24
C SER A 414 21.61 -22.27 9.45
N GLU A 415 20.58 -23.02 9.86
CA GLU A 415 20.65 -24.48 10.08
C GLU A 415 19.56 -25.26 9.32
N GLY A 416 18.99 -24.70 8.23
CA GLY A 416 18.05 -25.43 7.38
C GLY A 416 16.65 -25.61 7.97
N ILE A 417 16.33 -24.90 9.05
CA ILE A 417 15.01 -24.82 9.69
C ILE A 417 14.40 -23.45 9.36
N PHE A 418 13.12 -23.41 9.02
CA PHE A 418 12.38 -22.19 8.67
C PHE A 418 11.36 -21.87 9.77
N LEU A 419 11.36 -20.62 10.27
CA LEU A 419 10.29 -20.09 11.13
C LEU A 419 9.29 -19.25 10.30
N ILE A 420 8.07 -19.12 10.81
CA ILE A 420 7.05 -18.18 10.30
C ILE A 420 7.33 -16.79 10.87
#